data_AF-A0AAU7KDC4-F1
#
_entry.id   AF-A0AAU7KDC4-F1
#
_cell.length_a   1.000
_cell.length_b   1.000
_cell.length_c   1.000
_cell.angle_alpha   90.00
_cell.angle_beta   90.00
_cell.angle_gamma   90.00
#
_symmetry.space_group_name_H-M   'P 1'
#
loop_
_entity.id
_entity.type
_entity.pdbx_description
1 polymer ?
#
loop_
_entity_poly.entity_id
_entity_poly.type
_entity_poly.pdbx_seq_one_letter_code
_entity_poly.pdbx_strand_id
1 'polypeptide(L)' 'MKNADMPAMPLDSQAEGDIAQGYRYSHTGLTKREHFAALAMNGLMSMDIKGRLGPRATAAGAVKYADALLEALEDS' A
#
# COMPACT_ATOMS: atom_id res chain seq x y z
N MET A 1 8.55 6.50 11.37
CA MET A 1 7.66 6.18 10.22
C MET A 1 7.14 4.77 10.45
N LYS A 2 5.84 4.49 10.25
CA LYS A 2 5.31 3.11 10.33
C LYS A 2 5.67 2.34 9.06
N ASN A 3 5.69 1.00 9.10
CA ASN A 3 6.03 0.21 7.90
C ASN A 3 5.06 0.52 6.74
N ALA A 4 3.78 0.67 7.04
CA ALA A 4 2.73 1.05 6.10
C ALA A 4 3.04 2.31 5.29
N ASP A 5 3.66 3.32 5.92
CA ASP A 5 3.92 4.64 5.33
C ASP A 5 5.26 4.69 4.57
N MET A 6 6.06 3.61 4.63
CA MET A 6 7.32 3.54 3.88
C MET A 6 7.07 3.36 2.37
N PRO A 7 8.00 3.80 1.51
CA PRO A 7 7.96 3.54 0.08
C PRO A 7 7.89 2.04 -0.23
N ALA A 8 7.09 1.67 -1.24
CA ALA A 8 6.97 0.27 -1.71
C ALA A 8 8.20 -0.21 -2.50
N MET A 9 9.06 0.72 -2.92
CA MET A 9 10.30 0.45 -3.65
C MET A 9 11.50 0.93 -2.85
N PRO A 10 12.69 0.31 -3.04
CA PRO A 10 13.93 0.81 -2.45
C PRO A 10 14.20 2.26 -2.88
N LEU A 11 14.76 3.03 -1.96
CA LEU A 11 15.23 4.38 -2.22
C LEU A 11 16.76 4.37 -2.28
N ASP A 12 17.32 5.31 -3.03
CA ASP A 12 18.75 5.61 -2.90
C ASP A 12 19.01 6.41 -1.61
N SER A 13 20.27 6.46 -1.20
CA SER A 13 20.68 7.10 0.06
C SER A 13 20.36 8.59 0.12
N GLN A 14 20.27 9.26 -1.03
CA GLN A 14 19.91 10.67 -1.11
C GLN A 14 18.41 10.85 -0.82
N ALA A 15 17.56 10.05 -1.45
CA ALA A 15 16.12 10.05 -1.24
C ALA A 15 15.75 9.67 0.20
N GLU A 16 16.44 8.69 0.79
CA GLU A 16 16.27 8.36 2.21
C GLU A 16 16.62 9.54 3.12
N GLY A 17 17.73 10.22 2.84
CA GLY A 17 18.16 11.41 3.57
C GLY A 17 17.15 12.55 3.51
N ASP A 18 16.62 12.85 2.32
CA ASP A 18 15.65 13.91 2.11
C ASP A 18 14.33 13.64 2.86
N ILE A 19 13.83 12.40 2.81
CA ILE A 19 12.62 12.00 3.54
C ILE A 19 12.82 12.08 5.06
N ALA A 20 13.98 11.63 5.57
CA ALA A 20 14.30 11.71 6.99
C ALA A 20 14.33 13.16 7.49
N GLN A 21 14.71 14.12 6.64
CA GLN A 21 14.71 15.55 6.93
C GLN A 21 13.33 16.21 6.74
N GLY A 22 12.30 15.43 6.40
CA GLY A 22 10.93 15.93 6.23
C GLY A 22 10.67 16.60 4.88
N TYR A 23 11.62 16.53 3.94
CA TYR A 23 11.33 16.92 2.57
C TYR A 23 10.36 15.91 1.97
N ARG A 24 9.21 16.40 1.49
CA ARG A 24 8.32 15.60 0.66
C ARG A 24 9.03 15.32 -0.65
N TYR A 25 9.62 14.14 -0.74
CA TYR A 25 10.21 13.67 -1.98
C TYR A 25 9.09 13.51 -3.01
N SER A 26 9.00 14.43 -3.97
CA SER A 26 7.98 14.42 -5.03
C SER A 26 8.09 13.20 -5.97
N HIS A 27 9.09 12.35 -5.76
CA HIS A 27 9.36 11.14 -6.53
C HIS A 27 9.12 9.83 -5.75
N THR A 28 8.64 9.88 -4.50
CA THR A 28 8.19 8.64 -3.84
C THR A 28 6.93 8.16 -4.54
N GLY A 29 6.98 6.99 -5.15
CA GLY A 29 5.82 6.31 -5.72
C GLY A 29 4.81 5.90 -4.64
N LEU A 30 4.19 4.73 -4.80
CA LEU A 30 3.24 4.22 -3.83
C LEU A 30 3.93 3.92 -2.48
N THR A 31 3.23 4.19 -1.38
CA THR A 31 3.54 3.59 -0.07
C THR A 31 3.34 2.08 -0.13
N LYS A 32 3.97 1.33 0.78
CA LYS A 32 3.77 -0.13 0.90
C LYS A 32 2.29 -0.48 1.04
N ARG A 33 1.56 0.28 1.86
CA ARG A 33 0.12 0.10 2.05
C ARG A 33 -0.67 0.31 0.76
N GLU A 34 -0.41 1.39 0.02
CA GLU A 34 -1.09 1.67 -1.25
C GLU A 34 -0.77 0.60 -2.30
N HIS A 35 0.48 0.14 -2.36
CA HIS A 35 0.90 -0.92 -3.27
C HIS A 35 0.17 -2.24 -2.99
N PHE A 36 0.16 -2.69 -1.72
CA PHE A 36 -0.55 -3.91 -1.35
C PHE A 36 -2.07 -3.79 -1.52
N ALA A 37 -2.65 -2.62 -1.22
CA ALA A 37 -4.07 -2.38 -1.46
C ALA A 37 -4.41 -2.46 -2.95
N ALA A 38 -3.57 -1.92 -3.84
CA ALA A 38 -3.77 -2.02 -5.28
C ALA A 38 -3.72 -3.48 -5.78
N LEU A 39 -2.79 -4.30 -5.26
CA LEU A 39 -2.71 -5.72 -5.58
C LEU A 39 -3.96 -6.48 -5.11
N ALA A 40 -4.39 -6.26 -3.87
CA ALA A 40 -5.59 -6.89 -3.33
C ALA A 40 -6.85 -6.46 -4.11
N MET A 41 -6.94 -5.18 -4.48
CA MET A 41 -8.04 -4.65 -5.29
C MET A 41 -8.12 -5.36 -6.66
N ASN A 42 -7.00 -5.59 -7.35
CA ASN A 42 -6.98 -6.32 -8.61
C ASN A 42 -7.54 -7.75 -8.47
N GLY A 43 -7.18 -8.46 -7.39
CA GLY A 43 -7.72 -9.78 -7.10
C GLY A 43 -9.23 -9.75 -6.83
N LEU A 44 -9.68 -8.84 -5.97
CA LEU A 44 -11.10 -8.70 -5.63
C LEU A 44 -11.95 -8.30 -6.84
N MET A 45 -11.47 -7.39 -7.69
CA MET A 45 -12.16 -7.00 -8.93
C MET A 45 -12.26 -8.17 -9.91
N SER A 46 -11.22 -9.02 -9.97
CA SER A 46 -11.22 -10.21 -10.82
C SER A 46 -12.22 -11.27 -10.34
N MET A 47 -12.55 -11.30 -9.05
CA MET A 47 -13.60 -12.15 -8.49
C MET A 47 -15.00 -11.54 -8.62
N ASP A 48 -15.10 -10.21 -8.62
CA ASP A 48 -16.36 -9.46 -8.70
C ASP A 48 -16.85 -9.26 -10.15
N ILE A 49 -16.74 -10.30 -10.99
CA ILE A 49 -17.09 -10.26 -12.43
C ILE A 49 -18.53 -9.79 -12.68
N LYS A 50 -19.42 -9.97 -11.70
CA LYS A 50 -20.84 -9.58 -11.77
C LYS A 50 -21.18 -8.32 -10.98
N GLY A 51 -20.19 -7.60 -10.43
CA GLY A 51 -20.39 -6.37 -9.66
C GLY A 51 -21.24 -6.54 -8.40
N ARG A 52 -21.21 -7.72 -7.78
CA ARG A 52 -22.00 -8.08 -6.59
C ARG A 52 -21.47 -7.42 -5.32
N LEU A 53 -20.15 -7.25 -5.20
CA LEU A 53 -19.55 -6.53 -4.07
C LEU A 53 -19.70 -5.02 -4.27
N GLY A 54 -19.49 -4.55 -5.49
CA GLY A 54 -19.54 -3.13 -5.82
C GLY A 54 -18.30 -2.37 -5.32
N PRO A 55 -18.02 -1.20 -5.90
CA PRO A 55 -16.72 -0.54 -5.78
C PRO A 55 -16.34 -0.17 -4.33
N ARG A 56 -17.31 0.21 -3.50
CA ARG A 56 -17.05 0.56 -2.09
C ARG A 56 -16.62 -0.64 -1.26
N ALA A 57 -17.30 -1.78 -1.41
CA ALA A 57 -16.96 -2.98 -0.66
C ALA A 57 -15.61 -3.56 -1.11
N THR A 58 -15.36 -3.53 -2.42
CA THR A 58 -14.07 -3.94 -3.01
C THR A 58 -12.92 -3.08 -2.48
N ALA A 59 -13.06 -1.75 -2.47
CA ALA A 59 -12.04 -0.86 -1.93
C ALA A 59 -11.80 -1.09 -0.42
N ALA A 60 -12.87 -1.24 0.36
CA ALA A 60 -12.76 -1.52 1.79
C ALA A 60 -12.08 -2.87 2.08
N GLY A 61 -12.40 -3.91 1.29
CA GLY A 61 -11.74 -5.22 1.39
C GLY A 61 -10.26 -5.15 1.05
N ALA A 62 -9.91 -4.46 -0.04
CA ALA A 62 -8.52 -4.31 -0.48
C ALA A 62 -7.63 -3.67 0.59
N VAL A 63 -8.14 -2.61 1.22
CA VAL A 63 -7.44 -1.94 2.32
C VAL A 63 -7.27 -2.85 3.53
N LYS A 64 -8.29 -3.62 3.91
CA LYS A 64 -8.20 -4.58 5.04
C LYS A 64 -7.16 -5.66 4.80
N TYR A 65 -7.06 -6.19 3.58
CA TYR A 65 -6.02 -7.16 3.24
C TYR A 65 -4.61 -6.56 3.31
N ALA A 66 -4.44 -5.32 2.85
CA ALA A 66 -3.16 -4.61 2.95
C ALA A 66 -2.75 -4.38 4.42
N ASP A 67 -3.69 -3.94 5.26
CA ASP A 67 -3.45 -3.69 6.67
C ASP A 67 -3.08 -5.00 7.42
N ALA A 68 -3.81 -6.09 7.17
CA ALA A 68 -3.53 -7.39 7.79
C ALA A 68 -2.17 -7.98 7.36
N LEU A 69 -1.77 -7.78 6.10
CA LEU A 69 -0.44 -8.21 5.62
C LEU A 69 0.67 -7.40 6.29
N LEU A 70 0.50 -6.08 6.39
CA LEU A 70 1.49 -5.20 7.01
C LEU A 70 1.67 -5.51 8.50
N GLU A 71 0.58 -5.76 9.22
CA GLU A 71 0.60 -6.20 10.61
C GLU A 71 1.39 -7.52 10.75
N ALA A 72 1.10 -8.52 9.93
CA ALA A 72 1.81 -9.80 9.96
C ALA A 72 3.32 -9.69 9.64
N LEU A 73 3.73 -8.67 8.87
CA LEU A 73 5.14 -8.41 8.55
C LEU A 73 5.86 -7.54 9.58
N GLU A 74 5.13 -6.79 10.42
CA GLU A 74 5.73 -6.08 11.55
C GLU A 74 6.04 -7.06 12.70
N ASP A 75 5.29 -8.15 12.80
CA ASP A 75 5.46 -9.21 13.81
C ASP A 75 6.48 -10.30 13.44
N SER A 76 7.08 -10.25 12.24
CA SER A 76 8.01 -11.26 11.69
C SER A 76 9.48 -10.87 11.80
#